data_AF-A0A8C5MAK7-F1
#
_entry.id   AF-A0A8C5MAK7-F1
#
_cell.length_a   1.000
_cell.length_b   1.000
_cell.length_c   1.000
_cell.angle_alpha   90.00
_cell.angle_beta   90.00
_cell.angle_gamma   90.00
#
_symmetry.space_group_name_H-M   'P 1'
#
loop_
_entity.id
_entity.type
_entity.pdbx_description
1 polymer ?
#
loop_
_entity_poly.entity_id
_entity_poly.type
_entity_poly.pdbx_seq_one_letter_code
_entity_poly.pdbx_strand_id
1 'polypeptide(L)'
;MEADPALRGRGGGRRRRGRVSVSAWFPSTSFKLRLRSRNLFICVRTAPTELTRTCQLPSLPLARPCRGVPNHRPRSMPETVATLKRTMEALMERGAIVRNLESLGEKALPYKISKHSQGHSRAGYFLVDFYSSPGIIPNMLDHLSRDIDVIRPTILKQESNTEKQECPGMPPVDLEAKFRRKRK
;
A
#
# COMPACT_ATOMS: atom_id res chain seq x y z
N MET A 1 40.24 57.48 -49.49
CA MET A 1 40.06 56.48 -48.43
C MET A 1 40.05 55.12 -49.13
N GLU A 2 41.13 54.73 -49.81
CA GLU A 2 42.47 54.34 -49.32
C GLU A 2 42.50 52.90 -48.75
N ALA A 3 43.60 52.22 -49.07
CA ALA A 3 43.76 50.79 -49.35
C ALA A 3 44.19 49.91 -48.13
N ASP A 4 44.19 48.58 -48.38
CA ASP A 4 45.01 47.44 -47.86
C ASP A 4 46.25 47.69 -46.94
N PRO A 5 46.95 46.66 -46.38
CA PRO A 5 46.58 45.50 -45.53
C PRO A 5 47.65 45.22 -44.40
N ALA A 6 47.60 44.02 -43.79
CA ALA A 6 48.67 43.28 -43.08
C ALA A 6 48.97 43.54 -41.57
N LEU A 7 48.88 42.47 -40.75
CA LEU A 7 50.06 41.79 -40.20
C LEU A 7 49.75 40.48 -39.45
N ARG A 8 50.80 39.64 -39.46
CA ARG A 8 50.93 38.27 -38.97
C ARG A 8 50.86 38.16 -37.45
N GLY A 9 50.33 37.05 -36.96
CA GLY A 9 50.58 36.54 -35.62
C GLY A 9 50.58 35.02 -35.58
N ARG A 10 51.78 34.42 -35.64
CA ARG A 10 52.01 33.00 -35.35
C ARG A 10 51.78 32.75 -33.85
N GLY A 11 51.07 31.68 -33.51
CA GLY A 11 50.94 31.23 -32.12
C GLY A 11 50.47 29.79 -32.04
N GLY A 12 51.40 28.86 -32.18
CA GLY A 12 51.16 27.44 -31.97
C GLY A 12 50.85 27.14 -30.50
N GLY A 13 49.81 26.36 -30.26
CA GLY A 13 49.44 25.85 -28.94
C GLY A 13 48.71 24.54 -29.09
N ARG A 14 49.46 23.45 -29.29
CA ARG A 14 48.95 22.07 -29.23
C ARG A 14 48.40 21.79 -27.83
N ARG A 15 47.13 22.10 -27.57
CA ARG A 15 46.42 21.51 -26.43
C ARG A 15 46.00 20.10 -26.83
N ARG A 16 46.81 19.13 -26.38
CA ARG A 16 46.41 17.72 -26.28
C ARG A 16 45.10 17.66 -25.50
N ARG A 17 43.96 17.56 -26.19
CA ARG A 17 42.74 17.05 -25.57
C ARG A 17 42.99 15.56 -25.38
N GLY A 18 43.40 15.22 -24.17
CA GLY A 18 43.38 13.84 -23.70
C GLY A 18 42.00 13.29 -24.02
N ARG A 19 41.99 12.26 -24.87
CA ARG A 19 40.83 11.40 -25.06
C ARG A 19 40.66 10.69 -23.73
N VAL A 20 39.92 11.30 -22.82
CA VAL A 20 39.42 10.60 -21.64
C VAL A 20 38.47 9.56 -22.23
N SER A 21 39.02 8.36 -22.42
CA SER A 21 38.24 7.17 -22.70
C SER A 21 37.33 7.02 -21.49
N VAL A 22 36.14 7.59 -21.57
CA VAL A 22 35.02 7.22 -20.74
C VAL A 22 34.66 5.82 -21.24
N SER A 23 35.48 4.84 -20.86
CA SER A 23 35.09 3.44 -20.86
C SER A 23 33.94 3.41 -19.87
N ALA A 24 32.75 3.64 -20.42
CA ALA A 24 31.50 3.41 -19.77
C ALA A 24 31.49 1.92 -19.43
N TRP A 25 32.03 1.62 -18.26
CA TRP A 25 31.58 0.51 -17.44
C TRP A 25 30.13 0.85 -17.12
N PHE A 26 29.23 0.61 -18.08
CA PHE A 26 27.88 0.22 -17.77
C PHE A 26 28.05 -1.07 -17.00
N PRO A 27 27.83 -1.10 -15.68
CA PRO A 27 27.61 -2.37 -15.03
C PRO A 27 26.36 -2.90 -15.72
N SER A 28 26.52 -3.97 -16.49
CA SER A 28 25.44 -4.88 -16.82
C SER A 28 25.00 -5.54 -15.51
N THR A 29 24.52 -4.75 -14.55
CA THR A 29 23.71 -5.25 -13.47
C THR A 29 22.39 -5.56 -14.13
N SER A 30 22.26 -6.84 -14.52
CA SER A 30 20.97 -7.49 -14.65
C SER A 30 20.19 -7.16 -13.39
N PHE A 31 19.41 -6.08 -13.48
CA PHE A 31 18.44 -5.67 -12.51
C PHE A 31 17.40 -6.77 -12.60
N LYS A 32 17.66 -7.89 -11.91
CA LYS A 32 16.65 -8.89 -11.58
C LYS A 32 15.63 -8.08 -10.80
N LEU A 33 14.64 -7.52 -11.50
CA LEU A 33 13.40 -7.07 -10.90
C LEU A 33 12.87 -8.33 -10.23
N ARG A 34 13.23 -8.52 -8.97
CA ARG A 34 12.71 -9.57 -8.14
C ARG A 34 11.31 -9.08 -7.80
N LEU A 35 10.38 -9.27 -8.74
CA LEU A 35 8.95 -9.12 -8.47
C LEU A 35 8.69 -10.04 -7.28
N ARG A 36 8.41 -9.44 -6.13
CA ARG A 36 8.06 -10.20 -4.93
C ARG A 36 6.55 -10.25 -4.84
N SER A 37 6.05 -11.42 -4.43
CA SER A 37 4.64 -11.61 -4.14
C SER A 37 4.26 -10.77 -2.92
N ARG A 38 3.14 -10.07 -3.00
CA ARG A 38 2.62 -9.19 -1.95
C ARG A 38 1.11 -9.34 -1.86
N ASN A 39 0.62 -9.13 -0.64
CA ASN A 39 -0.79 -9.12 -0.35
C ASN A 39 -1.17 -7.69 0.04
N LEU A 40 -2.06 -7.08 -0.73
CA LEU A 40 -2.72 -5.84 -0.39
C LEU A 40 -4.02 -6.18 0.32
N PHE A 41 -4.10 -5.82 1.59
CA PHE A 41 -5.32 -5.86 2.38
C PHE A 41 -6.02 -4.50 2.28
N ILE A 42 -7.26 -4.50 1.81
CA ILE A 42 -8.07 -3.29 1.65
C ILE A 42 -9.31 -3.43 2.54
N CYS A 43 -9.44 -2.46 3.44
CA CYS A 43 -10.68 -2.24 4.18
C CYS A 43 -11.49 -1.20 3.42
N VAL A 44 -12.51 -1.64 2.70
CA VAL A 44 -13.40 -0.78 1.90
C VAL A 44 -14.58 -0.37 2.77
N ARG A 45 -14.95 0.90 2.67
CA ARG A 45 -16.13 1.43 3.32
C ARG A 45 -17.39 0.74 2.81
N THR A 46 -18.10 0.07 3.72
CA THR A 46 -19.45 -0.42 3.48
C THR A 46 -20.47 0.51 4.13
N ALA A 47 -21.71 0.42 3.67
CA ALA A 47 -22.78 1.26 4.19
C ALA A 47 -22.91 1.04 5.71
N PRO A 48 -23.21 2.10 6.49
CA PRO A 48 -23.71 1.89 7.83
C PRO A 48 -25.08 1.23 7.71
N THR A 49 -25.16 -0.08 7.97
CA THR A 49 -26.42 -0.72 8.33
C THR A 49 -26.77 -0.30 9.77
N GLU A 50 -27.10 0.96 9.96
CA GLU A 50 -27.73 1.42 11.19
C GLU A 50 -28.89 2.34 10.83
N LEU A 51 -30.06 1.74 10.63
CA LEU A 51 -31.29 2.34 11.14
C LEU A 51 -32.26 1.24 11.60
N THR A 52 -31.83 0.48 12.60
CA THR A 52 -32.76 -0.13 13.57
C THR A 52 -32.45 0.45 14.94
N ARG A 53 -32.52 1.78 15.04
CA ARG A 53 -33.05 2.35 16.28
C ARG A 53 -34.54 2.14 16.23
N THR A 54 -34.98 1.04 16.82
CA THR A 54 -36.36 0.93 17.29
C THR A 54 -36.61 2.15 18.17
N CYS A 55 -37.34 3.13 17.66
CA CYS A 55 -38.04 4.09 18.49
C CYS A 55 -39.15 3.32 19.22
N GLN A 56 -38.77 2.56 20.24
CA GLN A 56 -39.72 2.04 21.20
C GLN A 56 -39.93 3.17 22.22
N LEU A 57 -40.75 4.14 21.84
CA LEU A 57 -41.38 5.04 22.79
C LEU A 57 -42.73 4.41 23.16
N PRO A 58 -42.95 3.99 24.41
CA PRO A 58 -44.29 3.81 24.89
C PRO A 58 -44.93 5.21 25.00
N SER A 59 -46.08 5.36 24.35
CA SER A 59 -47.11 6.36 24.61
C SER A 59 -46.71 7.85 24.62
N LEU A 60 -46.83 8.55 23.48
CA LEU A 60 -47.30 9.95 23.43
C LEU A 60 -47.94 10.25 22.05
N PRO A 61 -49.18 10.79 21.99
CA PRO A 61 -49.82 11.17 20.75
C PRO A 61 -49.47 12.62 20.47
N LEU A 62 -48.50 12.88 19.61
CA LEU A 62 -48.43 14.05 18.72
C LEU A 62 -47.19 13.88 17.83
N ALA A 63 -47.46 13.42 16.61
CA ALA A 63 -46.47 13.11 15.60
C ALA A 63 -45.68 14.37 15.21
N ARG A 64 -44.40 14.41 15.60
CA ARG A 64 -43.37 15.13 14.84
C ARG A 64 -42.47 14.08 14.20
N PRO A 65 -42.46 13.93 12.86
CA PRO A 65 -41.44 13.13 12.21
C PRO A 65 -40.09 13.76 12.53
N CYS A 66 -39.16 12.99 13.10
CA CYS A 66 -37.78 13.42 13.27
C CYS A 66 -37.22 13.80 11.89
N ARG A 67 -37.18 15.10 11.59
CA ARG A 67 -36.51 15.64 10.41
C ARG A 67 -35.01 15.48 10.61
N GLY A 68 -34.41 14.58 9.84
CA GLY A 68 -32.97 14.40 9.81
C GLY A 68 -32.54 12.95 9.68
N VAL A 69 -33.17 12.19 8.77
CA VAL A 69 -32.55 10.95 8.30
C VAL A 69 -31.62 11.35 7.16
N PRO A 70 -30.29 11.38 7.34
CA PRO A 70 -29.40 11.52 6.19
C PRO A 70 -29.68 10.34 5.26
N ASN A 71 -29.94 10.66 3.98
CA ASN A 71 -30.07 9.68 2.90
C ASN A 71 -28.74 8.91 2.77
N HIS A 72 -28.55 7.89 3.59
CA HIS A 72 -27.49 6.92 3.40
C HIS A 72 -28.08 5.78 2.59
N ARG A 73 -28.03 5.93 1.25
CA ARG A 73 -28.33 4.80 0.38
C ARG A 73 -27.47 3.62 0.84
N PRO A 74 -28.05 2.42 1.03
CA PRO A 74 -27.24 1.24 1.18
C PRO A 74 -26.33 1.16 -0.05
N ARG A 75 -25.03 1.12 0.20
CA ARG A 75 -24.03 1.01 -0.84
C ARG A 75 -24.32 -0.26 -1.59
N SER A 76 -24.79 -0.10 -2.81
CA SER A 76 -25.16 -1.23 -3.65
C SER A 76 -23.89 -1.95 -4.08
N MET A 77 -23.95 -3.27 -4.28
CA MET A 77 -22.86 -4.08 -4.85
C MET A 77 -22.07 -3.39 -5.99
N PRO A 78 -22.66 -2.62 -6.92
CA PRO A 78 -21.88 -1.93 -7.96
C PRO A 78 -20.89 -0.88 -7.42
N GLU A 79 -21.13 -0.25 -6.28
CA GLU A 79 -20.21 0.75 -5.73
C GLU A 79 -18.93 0.12 -5.17
N THR A 80 -19.04 -1.01 -4.45
CA THR A 80 -17.86 -1.74 -3.96
C THR A 80 -17.06 -2.32 -5.12
N VAL A 81 -17.74 -2.85 -6.14
CA VAL A 81 -17.13 -3.31 -7.39
C VAL A 81 -16.40 -2.16 -8.10
N ALA A 82 -16.99 -0.96 -8.15
CA ALA A 82 -16.34 0.21 -8.76
C ALA A 82 -15.06 0.62 -8.00
N THR A 83 -15.04 0.55 -6.67
CA THR A 83 -13.83 0.80 -5.88
C THR A 83 -12.74 -0.24 -6.14
N LEU A 84 -13.11 -1.52 -6.17
CA LEU A 84 -12.17 -2.59 -6.47
C LEU A 84 -11.58 -2.45 -7.87
N LYS A 85 -12.42 -2.19 -8.88
CA LYS A 85 -11.99 -1.97 -10.26
C LYS A 85 -10.97 -0.83 -10.36
N ARG A 86 -11.26 0.33 -9.77
CA ARG A 86 -10.33 1.48 -9.73
C ARG A 86 -8.99 1.11 -9.08
N THR A 87 -9.03 0.34 -7.99
CA THR A 87 -7.83 -0.10 -7.30
C THR A 87 -7.00 -1.08 -8.15
N MET A 88 -7.66 -2.01 -8.84
CA MET A 88 -7.01 -2.97 -9.73
C MET A 88 -6.38 -2.29 -10.94
N GLU A 89 -7.09 -1.35 -11.55
CA GLU A 89 -6.58 -0.53 -12.66
C GLU A 89 -5.32 0.26 -12.22
N ALA A 90 -5.36 0.93 -11.07
CA ALA A 90 -4.22 1.66 -10.55
C ALA A 90 -3.00 0.76 -10.27
N LEU A 91 -3.20 -0.47 -9.82
CA LEU A 91 -2.12 -1.46 -9.66
C LEU A 91 -1.50 -1.80 -11.01
N MET A 92 -2.32 -2.10 -12.01
CA MET A 92 -1.88 -2.48 -13.35
C MET A 92 -1.14 -1.34 -14.07
N GLU A 93 -1.63 -0.11 -13.97
CA GLU A 93 -1.00 1.09 -14.57
C GLU A 93 0.46 1.30 -14.12
N ARG A 94 0.79 0.85 -12.90
CA ARG A 94 2.12 1.03 -12.29
C ARG A 94 3.03 -0.18 -12.45
N GLY A 95 2.63 -1.16 -13.27
CA GLY A 95 3.41 -2.36 -13.55
C GLY A 95 3.33 -3.41 -12.44
N ALA A 96 2.20 -3.50 -11.73
CA ALA A 96 1.88 -4.67 -10.91
C ALA A 96 1.08 -5.71 -11.70
N ILE A 97 1.31 -6.98 -11.44
CA ILE A 97 0.53 -8.10 -11.98
C ILE A 97 -0.35 -8.66 -10.88
N VAL A 98 -1.67 -8.53 -11.01
CA VAL A 98 -2.64 -9.06 -10.05
C VAL A 98 -2.83 -10.55 -10.28
N ARG A 99 -2.74 -11.36 -9.21
CA ARG A 99 -2.90 -12.82 -9.24
C ARG A 99 -4.29 -13.25 -8.81
N ASN A 100 -4.72 -12.77 -7.64
CA ASN A 100 -5.95 -13.19 -7.02
C ASN A 100 -6.62 -12.02 -6.30
N LEU A 101 -7.95 -12.04 -6.27
CA LEU A 101 -8.78 -11.14 -5.48
C LEU A 101 -9.73 -12.00 -4.65
N GLU A 102 -9.62 -11.90 -3.34
CA GLU A 102 -10.45 -12.63 -2.40
C GLU A 102 -11.32 -11.66 -1.60
N SER A 103 -12.62 -11.96 -1.51
CA SER A 103 -13.53 -11.25 -0.63
C SER A 103 -13.68 -11.99 0.69
N LEU A 104 -13.34 -11.33 1.80
CA LEU A 104 -13.52 -11.86 3.16
C LEU A 104 -14.89 -11.49 3.75
N GLY A 105 -15.72 -10.82 2.95
CA GLY A 105 -17.05 -10.34 3.32
C GLY A 105 -17.05 -9.02 4.10
N GLU A 106 -18.26 -8.55 4.38
CA GLU A 106 -18.50 -7.37 5.22
C GLU A 106 -18.57 -7.78 6.69
N LYS A 107 -17.74 -7.15 7.52
CA LYS A 107 -17.68 -7.42 8.96
C LYS A 107 -17.71 -6.12 9.76
N ALA A 108 -18.11 -6.23 11.03
CA ALA A 108 -17.94 -5.13 11.97
C ALA A 108 -16.44 -4.90 12.21
N LEU A 109 -16.03 -3.63 12.23
CA LEU A 109 -14.67 -3.26 12.56
C LEU A 109 -14.41 -3.55 14.05
N PRO A 110 -13.20 -4.01 14.44
CA PRO A 110 -12.87 -4.25 15.84
C PRO A 110 -12.99 -3.00 16.73
N TYR A 111 -12.82 -1.82 16.13
CA TYR A 111 -13.00 -0.51 16.75
C TYR A 111 -13.47 0.50 15.70
N LYS A 112 -14.04 1.62 16.17
CA LYS A 112 -14.51 2.70 15.28
C LYS A 112 -13.33 3.40 14.62
N ILE A 113 -13.31 3.46 13.29
CA ILE A 113 -12.27 4.14 12.52
C ILE A 113 -12.87 5.40 11.92
N SER A 114 -12.29 6.57 12.23
CA SER A 114 -12.61 7.82 11.55
C SER A 114 -11.66 8.08 10.39
N LYS A 115 -12.16 8.10 9.15
CA LYS A 115 -11.39 8.39 7.95
C LYS A 115 -12.23 9.26 7.01
N HIS A 116 -11.60 10.16 6.27
CA HIS A 116 -12.28 11.06 5.32
C HIS A 116 -13.51 11.78 5.94
N SER A 117 -13.35 12.34 7.14
CA SER A 117 -14.40 13.01 7.92
C SER A 117 -15.61 12.16 8.33
N GLN A 118 -15.54 10.82 8.21
CA GLN A 118 -16.64 9.92 8.53
C GLN A 118 -16.20 8.79 9.45
N GLY A 119 -17.08 8.43 10.39
CA GLY A 119 -16.87 7.33 11.32
C GLY A 119 -17.39 6.02 10.74
N HIS A 120 -16.55 5.00 10.69
CA HIS A 120 -16.89 3.67 10.20
C HIS A 120 -16.97 2.69 11.36
N SER A 121 -18.03 1.89 11.38
CA SER A 121 -18.23 0.77 12.32
C SER A 121 -18.32 -0.59 11.61
N ARG A 122 -18.61 -0.59 10.30
CA ARG A 122 -18.63 -1.76 9.42
C ARG A 122 -17.79 -1.47 8.19
N ALA A 123 -17.17 -2.52 7.64
CA ALA A 123 -16.36 -2.43 6.42
C ALA A 123 -16.29 -3.78 5.71
N GLY A 124 -16.03 -3.71 4.40
CA GLY A 124 -15.75 -4.86 3.55
C GLY A 124 -14.25 -5.13 3.54
N TYR A 125 -13.88 -6.40 3.74
CA TYR A 125 -12.49 -6.80 3.74
C TYR A 125 -12.14 -7.53 2.45
N PHE A 126 -11.11 -7.06 1.76
CA PHE A 126 -10.62 -7.64 0.52
C PHE A 126 -9.12 -7.88 0.58
N LEU A 127 -8.71 -9.03 0.05
CA LEU A 127 -7.31 -9.41 -0.15
C LEU A 127 -7.03 -9.37 -1.65
N VAL A 128 -5.94 -8.72 -2.02
CA VAL A 128 -5.45 -8.66 -3.40
C VAL A 128 -4.02 -9.16 -3.41
N ASP A 129 -3.79 -10.29 -4.05
CA ASP A 129 -2.47 -10.85 -4.26
C ASP A 129 -1.89 -10.30 -5.56
N PHE A 130 -0.71 -9.71 -5.50
CA PHE A 130 -0.06 -9.14 -6.68
C PHE A 130 1.46 -9.26 -6.62
N TYR A 131 2.08 -9.31 -7.80
CA TYR A 131 3.52 -9.23 -7.98
C TYR A 131 3.91 -7.81 -8.38
N SER A 132 4.87 -7.21 -7.66
CA SER A 132 5.45 -5.95 -8.11
C SER A 132 6.82 -5.62 -7.52
N SER A 133 7.47 -4.62 -8.12
CA SER A 133 8.68 -3.97 -7.62
C SER A 133 8.42 -3.28 -6.27
N PRO A 134 9.39 -3.24 -5.33
CA PRO A 134 9.25 -2.45 -4.09
C PRO A 134 9.11 -0.95 -4.32
N GLY A 135 9.58 -0.42 -5.46
CA GLY A 135 9.50 1.01 -5.75
C GLY A 135 8.06 1.55 -5.89
N ILE A 136 7.09 0.70 -6.24
CA ILE A 136 5.71 1.16 -6.46
C ILE A 136 4.88 1.29 -5.17
N ILE A 137 5.31 0.65 -4.08
CA ILE A 137 4.54 0.58 -2.82
C ILE A 137 4.19 1.96 -2.27
N PRO A 138 5.15 2.91 -2.09
CA PRO A 138 4.82 4.20 -1.51
C PRO A 138 3.79 4.95 -2.36
N ASN A 139 3.99 4.99 -3.67
CA ASN A 139 3.05 5.61 -4.58
C ASN A 139 1.66 4.94 -4.51
N MET A 140 1.59 3.61 -4.41
CA MET A 140 0.32 2.89 -4.27
C MET A 140 -0.40 3.23 -2.98
N LEU A 141 0.33 3.28 -1.86
CA LEU A 141 -0.24 3.68 -0.57
C LEU A 141 -0.75 5.12 -0.62
N ASP A 142 -0.02 6.02 -1.27
CA ASP A 142 -0.46 7.41 -1.44
C ASP A 142 -1.74 7.51 -2.27
N HIS A 143 -1.85 6.74 -3.36
CA HIS A 143 -3.08 6.68 -4.16
C HIS A 143 -4.28 6.18 -3.35
N LEU A 144 -4.10 5.06 -2.63
CA LEU A 144 -5.16 4.47 -1.78
C LEU A 144 -5.51 5.33 -0.58
N SER A 145 -4.59 6.15 -0.09
CA SER A 145 -4.84 7.06 1.04
C SER A 145 -5.76 8.24 0.67
N ARG A 146 -5.84 8.57 -0.62
CA ARG A 146 -6.68 9.65 -1.16
C ARG A 146 -8.07 9.16 -1.57
N ASP A 147 -8.22 7.84 -1.75
CA ASP A 147 -9.50 7.24 -2.09
C ASP A 147 -10.45 7.27 -0.88
N ILE A 148 -11.57 7.96 -1.04
CA ILE A 148 -12.60 8.16 -0.01
C ILE A 148 -13.24 6.83 0.41
N ASP A 149 -13.22 5.84 -0.50
CA ASP A 149 -13.86 4.56 -0.29
C ASP A 149 -12.97 3.56 0.46
N VAL A 150 -11.68 3.86 0.60
CA VAL A 150 -10.71 3.02 1.31
C VAL A 150 -10.52 3.57 2.73
N ILE A 151 -10.88 2.77 3.73
CA ILE A 151 -10.74 3.12 5.15
C ILE A 151 -9.29 2.92 5.60
N ARG A 152 -8.72 1.75 5.26
CA ARG A 152 -7.38 1.34 5.68
C ARG A 152 -6.75 0.46 4.60
N PRO A 153 -5.77 0.98 3.83
CA PRO A 153 -4.93 0.16 2.98
C PRO A 153 -3.75 -0.40 3.78
N THR A 154 -3.36 -1.66 3.52
CA THR A 154 -2.17 -2.27 4.12
C THR A 154 -1.53 -3.21 3.11
N ILE A 155 -0.27 -2.97 2.76
CA ILE A 155 0.49 -3.83 1.85
C ILE A 155 1.49 -4.64 2.67
N LEU A 156 1.37 -5.96 2.62
CA LEU A 156 2.23 -6.91 3.30
C LEU A 156 3.03 -7.74 2.28
N LYS A 157 4.18 -8.23 2.71
CA LYS A 157 4.92 -9.23 1.93
C LYS A 157 4.13 -10.54 2.04
N GLN A 158 3.87 -11.18 0.90
CA GLN A 158 3.24 -12.49 0.92
C GLN A 158 4.30 -13.49 1.40
N GLU A 159 3.99 -14.22 2.47
CA GLU A 159 4.79 -15.32 2.97
C GLU A 159 4.55 -16.55 2.08
N SER A 160 4.84 -16.42 0.79
CA SER A 160 4.80 -17.55 -0.12
C SER A 160 6.05 -18.39 0.13
N ASN A 161 5.89 -19.46 0.90
CA ASN A 161 6.82 -20.57 0.97
C ASN A 161 8.17 -20.26 1.64
N THR A 162 8.16 -19.63 2.82
CA THR A 162 9.22 -19.99 3.79
C THR A 162 8.81 -21.36 4.29
N GLU A 163 9.51 -22.41 3.85
CA GLU A 163 9.36 -23.76 4.40
C GLU A 163 9.26 -23.61 5.92
N LYS A 164 8.10 -23.98 6.49
CA LYS A 164 7.88 -23.86 7.92
C LYS A 164 8.94 -24.73 8.56
N GLN A 165 9.97 -24.10 9.14
CA GLN A 165 11.00 -24.84 9.83
C GLN A 165 10.32 -25.66 10.90
N GLU A 166 10.62 -26.95 10.91
CA GLU A 166 10.02 -27.88 11.85
C GLU A 166 10.47 -27.49 13.26
N CYS A 167 9.52 -27.16 14.12
CA CYS A 167 9.80 -26.71 15.48
C CYS A 167 9.90 -27.94 16.40
N PRO A 168 11.08 -28.31 16.93
CA PRO A 168 11.26 -29.52 17.76
C PRO A 168 10.68 -29.39 19.19
N GLY A 169 9.81 -28.41 19.45
CA GLY A 169 9.27 -28.11 20.77
C GLY A 169 10.23 -27.32 21.67
N MET A 170 9.80 -27.02 22.90
CA MET A 170 10.65 -26.35 23.87
C MET A 170 11.77 -27.29 24.32
N PRO A 171 13.05 -26.92 24.17
CA PRO A 171 14.13 -27.72 24.76
C PRO A 171 14.00 -27.67 26.29
N PRO A 172 14.25 -28.79 27.00
CA PRO A 172 14.25 -28.78 28.46
C PRO A 172 15.31 -27.78 28.96
N VAL A 173 14.92 -26.90 29.87
CA VAL A 173 15.83 -25.94 30.50
C VAL A 173 16.56 -26.65 31.64
N ASP A 174 17.87 -26.84 31.49
CA ASP A 174 18.69 -27.36 32.58
C ASP A 174 18.91 -26.30 33.68
N LEU A 175 18.30 -26.53 34.84
CA LEU A 175 18.37 -25.63 36.01
C LEU A 175 19.58 -25.94 36.92
N GLU A 176 20.19 -27.12 36.79
CA GLU A 176 21.22 -27.61 37.72
C GLU A 176 22.62 -27.03 37.46
N ALA A 177 22.88 -26.50 36.26
CA ALA A 177 24.15 -25.87 35.94
C ALA A 177 24.37 -24.49 36.62
N LYS A 178 23.31 -23.82 37.12
CA LYS A 178 23.38 -22.43 37.62
C LYS A 178 23.58 -22.28 39.14
N PHE A 179 23.52 -23.35 39.94
CA PHE A 179 23.68 -23.27 41.40
C PHE A 179 25.05 -23.68 41.97
N ARG A 180 26.08 -23.85 41.12
CA ARG A 180 27.46 -24.09 41.60
C ARG A 180 28.13 -22.77 42.04
N ARG A 181 27.70 -22.21 43.17
CA ARG A 181 28.49 -21.19 43.89
C ARG A 181 29.80 -21.87 44.34
N LYS A 182 30.93 -21.54 43.72
CA LYS A 182 32.26 -21.89 44.25
C LYS A 182 32.40 -21.26 45.64
N ARG A 183 32.35 -22.07 46.70
CA ARG A 183 32.86 -21.66 48.00
C ARG A 183 34.37 -21.41 47.84
N LYS A 184 34.81 -20.22 48.28
CA LYS A 184 36.21 -19.78 48.29
C LYS A 184 36.94 -20.38 49.47
#